data_AF-A0A519QE72-F1
#
_entry.id   AF-A0A519QE72-F1
#
_cell.length_a   1.000
_cell.length_b   1.000
_cell.length_c   1.000
_cell.angle_alpha   90.00
_cell.angle_beta   90.00
_cell.angle_gamma   90.00
#
_symmetry.space_group_name_H-M   'P 1'
#
loop_
_entity.id
_entity.type
_entity.pdbx_description
1 polymer ?
#
loop_
_entity_poly.entity_id
_entity_poly.type
_entity_poly.pdbx_seq_one_letter_code
_entity_poly.pdbx_strand_id
1 'polypeptide(L)'
;GAASVLGTDIDPFCGAAVTLNAEANGVDMAFTDRNLLDAPPPAVDVICAGDVCYEGPMTERVLEWLGQARANGTRVLIGDPGRTYFPRSGLDFLAEYRVQTTRELEDQEIKRSSVWAMA
;
A
#
# COMPACT_ATOMS: atom_id res chain seq x y z
N GLY A 1 -16.86 6.41 -5.32
CA GLY A 1 -16.06 5.40 -4.60
C GLY A 1 -15.75 4.26 -5.54
N ALA A 2 -14.98 3.26 -5.10
CA ALA A 2 -14.81 2.02 -5.84
C ALA A 2 -16.10 1.18 -5.81
N ALA A 3 -16.32 0.34 -6.82
CA ALA A 3 -17.45 -0.61 -6.83
C ALA A 3 -17.25 -1.78 -5.84
N SER A 4 -15.99 -2.13 -5.58
CA SER A 4 -15.56 -3.14 -4.61
C SER A 4 -14.14 -2.85 -4.15
N VAL A 5 -13.79 -3.26 -2.93
CA VAL A 5 -12.44 -3.14 -2.37
C VAL A 5 -12.03 -4.47 -1.75
N LEU A 6 -10.78 -4.88 -1.96
CA LEU A 6 -10.17 -6.04 -1.33
C LEU A 6 -8.94 -5.59 -0.54
N GLY A 7 -8.96 -5.79 0.78
CA GLY A 7 -7.78 -5.75 1.63
C GLY A 7 -7.03 -7.06 1.59
N THR A 8 -5.71 -6.98 1.67
CA THR A 8 -4.84 -8.15 1.68
C THR A 8 -3.71 -7.93 2.65
N ASP A 9 -3.47 -8.91 3.52
CA ASP A 9 -2.31 -8.96 4.41
C ASP A 9 -2.18 -10.41 4.92
N ILE A 10 -0.95 -10.90 5.08
CA ILE A 10 -0.70 -12.26 5.58
C ILE A 10 -0.77 -12.36 7.10
N ASP A 11 -0.79 -11.22 7.81
CA ASP A 11 -0.95 -11.19 9.25
C ASP A 11 -2.37 -11.64 9.65
N PRO A 12 -2.51 -12.68 10.51
CA PRO A 12 -3.80 -13.19 10.93
C PRO A 12 -4.68 -12.17 11.70
N PHE A 13 -4.10 -11.10 12.24
CA PHE A 13 -4.84 -10.05 12.94
C PHE A 13 -5.46 -9.02 12.01
N CYS A 14 -4.94 -8.88 10.78
CA CYS A 14 -5.36 -7.83 9.86
C CYS A 14 -6.82 -7.98 9.43
N GLY A 15 -7.34 -9.20 9.29
CA GLY A 15 -8.75 -9.41 8.94
C GLY A 15 -9.72 -8.83 9.97
N ALA A 16 -9.42 -9.03 11.27
CA ALA A 16 -10.22 -8.46 12.35
C ALA A 16 -10.12 -6.92 12.37
N ALA A 17 -8.91 -6.38 12.20
CA ALA A 17 -8.70 -4.93 12.16
C ALA A 17 -9.41 -4.26 10.96
N VAL A 18 -9.36 -4.88 9.77
CA VAL A 18 -10.08 -4.40 8.58
C VAL A 18 -11.58 -4.40 8.83
N THR A 19 -12.12 -5.46 9.43
CA THR A 19 -13.56 -5.55 9.76
C THR A 19 -13.99 -4.40 10.68
N LEU A 20 -13.27 -4.20 11.80
CA LEU A 20 -13.59 -3.14 12.76
C LEU A 20 -13.47 -1.74 12.13
N ASN A 21 -12.46 -1.51 11.30
CA ASN A 21 -12.27 -0.23 10.61
C ASN A 21 -13.37 0.01 9.56
N ALA A 22 -13.77 -1.02 8.82
CA ALA A 22 -14.84 -0.93 7.84
C ALA A 22 -16.18 -0.57 8.50
N GLU A 23 -16.50 -1.24 9.61
CA GLU A 23 -17.69 -0.94 10.43
C GLU A 23 -17.65 0.49 10.97
N ALA A 24 -16.53 0.92 11.56
CA ALA A 24 -16.38 2.26 12.13
C ALA A 24 -16.54 3.39 11.09
N ASN A 25 -16.21 3.11 9.82
CA ASN A 25 -16.32 4.08 8.72
C ASN A 25 -17.58 3.89 7.85
N GLY A 26 -18.40 2.87 8.13
CA GLY A 26 -19.59 2.56 7.36
C GLY A 26 -19.31 2.20 5.89
N VAL A 27 -18.19 1.52 5.63
CA VAL A 27 -17.77 1.07 4.30
C VAL A 27 -17.77 -0.45 4.20
N ASP A 28 -17.94 -0.97 2.98
CA ASP A 28 -17.84 -2.40 2.69
C ASP A 28 -16.48 -2.72 2.05
N MET A 29 -15.82 -3.75 2.56
CA MET A 29 -14.47 -4.14 2.14
C MET A 29 -14.25 -5.63 2.40
N ALA A 30 -13.89 -6.37 1.35
CA ALA A 30 -13.49 -7.77 1.48
C ALA A 30 -12.05 -7.87 2.03
N PHE A 31 -11.70 -9.02 2.61
CA PHE A 31 -10.35 -9.30 3.09
C PHE A 31 -9.88 -10.70 2.64
N THR A 32 -8.58 -10.83 2.35
CA THR A 32 -7.90 -12.11 2.13
C THR A 32 -6.59 -12.15 2.92
N ASP A 33 -6.34 -13.27 3.59
CA ASP A 33 -5.08 -13.56 4.28
C ASP A 33 -4.03 -14.23 3.37
N ARG A 34 -4.44 -14.62 2.16
CA ARG A 34 -3.56 -15.22 1.16
C ARG A 34 -2.46 -14.26 0.74
N ASN A 35 -1.24 -14.78 0.66
CA ASN A 35 -0.13 -14.07 0.05
C ASN A 35 -0.34 -13.92 -1.46
N LEU A 36 -0.77 -12.74 -1.90
CA LEU A 36 -1.02 -12.48 -3.32
C LEU A 36 0.27 -12.47 -4.16
N LEU A 37 1.45 -12.34 -3.54
CA LEU A 37 2.73 -12.41 -4.24
C LEU A 37 3.08 -13.82 -4.73
N ASP A 38 2.34 -14.86 -4.31
CA ASP A 38 2.50 -16.24 -4.76
C ASP A 38 1.73 -16.55 -6.06
N ALA A 39 1.00 -15.58 -6.61
CA ALA A 39 0.25 -15.69 -7.85
C ALA A 39 0.38 -14.42 -8.71
N PRO A 40 0.05 -14.47 -10.02
CA PRO A 40 -0.02 -13.26 -10.84
C PRO A 40 -1.01 -12.23 -10.28
N PRO A 41 -0.78 -10.92 -10.50
CA PRO A 41 -1.68 -9.90 -10.04
C PRO A 41 -3.11 -10.07 -10.57
N PRO A 42 -4.15 -9.82 -9.75
CA PRO A 42 -5.53 -9.90 -10.19
C PRO A 42 -5.85 -8.78 -11.19
N ALA A 43 -6.86 -9.00 -12.04
CA ALA A 43 -7.40 -7.96 -12.89
C ALA A 43 -8.23 -6.97 -12.06
N VAL A 44 -7.65 -5.82 -11.75
CA VAL A 44 -8.28 -4.72 -11.02
C VAL A 44 -7.91 -3.37 -11.63
N ASP A 45 -8.76 -2.37 -11.44
CA ASP A 45 -8.53 -1.02 -11.99
C ASP A 45 -7.36 -0.31 -11.30
N VAL A 46 -7.25 -0.46 -9.97
CA VAL A 46 -6.27 0.24 -9.14
C VAL A 46 -5.72 -0.69 -8.06
N ILE A 47 -4.40 -0.65 -7.83
CA ILE A 47 -3.74 -1.22 -6.66
C ILE A 47 -3.11 -0.10 -5.84
N CYS A 48 -3.43 -0.06 -4.55
CA CYS A 48 -2.80 0.84 -3.58
C CYS A 48 -1.88 0.01 -2.67
N ALA A 49 -0.58 0.25 -2.74
CA ALA A 49 0.43 -0.40 -1.92
C ALA A 49 0.98 0.61 -0.89
N GLY A 50 0.70 0.38 0.39
CA GLY A 50 1.24 1.18 1.48
C GLY A 50 2.33 0.42 2.22
N ASP A 51 3.37 1.13 2.64
CA ASP A 51 4.40 0.64 3.56
C ASP A 51 5.16 -0.63 3.11
N VAL A 52 5.33 -0.80 1.80
CA VAL A 52 5.93 -2.02 1.23
C VAL A 52 7.47 -2.03 1.24
N CYS A 53 8.11 -0.89 1.46
CA CYS A 53 9.57 -0.71 1.29
C CYS A 53 10.36 -0.82 2.62
N TYR A 54 10.01 -1.77 3.50
CA TYR A 54 10.66 -1.90 4.81
C TYR A 54 11.84 -2.90 4.85
N GLU A 55 11.80 -3.95 4.02
CA GLU A 55 12.83 -4.99 3.96
C GLU A 55 13.20 -5.29 2.50
N GLY A 56 14.49 -5.37 2.18
CA GLY A 56 15.00 -5.46 0.80
C GLY A 56 14.38 -6.58 -0.05
N PRO A 57 14.52 -7.87 0.33
CA PRO A 57 13.99 -8.98 -0.48
C PRO A 57 12.46 -8.93 -0.68
N MET A 58 11.72 -8.49 0.35
CA MET A 58 10.27 -8.30 0.24
C MET A 58 9.95 -7.14 -0.71
N THR A 59 10.67 -6.02 -0.59
CA THR A 59 10.47 -4.83 -1.42
C THR A 59 10.65 -5.17 -2.90
N GLU A 60 11.73 -5.88 -3.25
CA GLU A 60 11.99 -6.30 -4.63
C GLU A 60 10.86 -7.16 -5.19
N ARG A 61 10.44 -8.17 -4.41
CA ARG A 61 9.35 -9.07 -4.81
C ARG A 61 8.02 -8.34 -5.00
N VAL A 62 7.69 -7.40 -4.12
CA VAL A 62 6.47 -6.58 -4.23
C VAL A 62 6.55 -5.67 -5.45
N LEU A 63 7.67 -4.98 -5.66
CA LEU A 63 7.83 -4.08 -6.81
C LEU A 63 7.76 -4.81 -8.15
N GLU A 64 8.34 -6.01 -8.25
CA GLU A 64 8.22 -6.86 -9.43
C GLU A 64 6.75 -7.23 -9.69
N TRP A 65 6.04 -7.68 -8.67
CA TRP A 65 4.62 -8.04 -8.76
C TRP A 65 3.74 -6.84 -9.15
N LEU A 66 4.01 -5.66 -8.58
CA LEU A 66 3.33 -4.41 -8.95
C LEU A 66 3.65 -4.00 -10.40
N GLY A 67 4.88 -4.21 -10.86
CA GLY A 67 5.29 -4.01 -12.25
C GLY A 67 4.50 -4.90 -13.22
N GLN A 68 4.27 -6.16 -12.86
CA GLN A 68 3.40 -7.06 -13.64
C GLN A 68 1.96 -6.55 -13.70
N ALA A 69 1.42 -6.05 -12.59
CA ALA A 69 0.06 -5.48 -12.56
C ALA A 69 -0.04 -4.24 -13.47
N ARG A 70 0.97 -3.37 -13.40
CA ARG A 70 1.08 -2.18 -14.24
C ARG A 70 1.12 -2.54 -15.73
N ALA A 71 1.91 -3.55 -16.10
CA ALA A 71 2.00 -4.05 -17.47
C ALA A 71 0.66 -4.62 -17.98
N ASN A 72 -0.19 -5.13 -17.08
CA ASN A 72 -1.55 -5.60 -17.39
C ASN A 72 -2.59 -4.47 -17.47
N GLY A 73 -2.18 -3.21 -17.33
CA GLY A 73 -3.06 -2.03 -17.43
C GLY A 73 -3.61 -1.53 -16.09
N THR A 74 -3.30 -2.18 -14.97
CA THR A 74 -3.69 -1.71 -13.64
C THR A 74 -2.97 -0.41 -13.29
N ARG A 75 -3.69 0.53 -12.68
CA ARG A 75 -3.05 1.72 -12.10
C ARG A 75 -2.46 1.38 -10.75
N VAL A 76 -1.17 1.56 -10.56
CA VAL A 76 -0.48 1.26 -9.29
C VAL A 76 -0.12 2.56 -8.57
N LEU A 77 -0.55 2.67 -7.32
CA LEU A 77 -0.23 3.77 -6.40
C LEU A 77 0.56 3.23 -5.22
N ILE A 78 1.69 3.87 -4.90
CA ILE A 78 2.57 3.48 -3.80
C ILE A 78 2.67 4.63 -2.81
N GLY A 79 2.36 4.36 -1.55
CA GLY A 79 2.55 5.28 -0.43
C GLY A 79 3.83 4.94 0.34
N ASP A 80 4.73 5.90 0.51
CA ASP A 80 5.97 5.72 1.25
C ASP A 80 6.40 6.98 2.03
N PRO A 81 6.85 6.85 3.29
CA PRO A 81 7.33 7.97 4.11
C PRO A 81 8.78 8.40 3.83
N GLY A 82 9.41 7.91 2.76
CA GLY A 82 10.81 8.12 2.42
C GLY A 82 11.74 7.05 2.98
N ARG A 83 11.34 5.77 2.94
CA ARG A 83 12.15 4.65 3.45
C ARG A 83 13.39 4.42 2.58
N THR A 84 14.44 3.88 3.21
CA THR A 84 15.75 3.66 2.58
C THR A 84 15.69 2.81 1.30
N TYR A 85 14.78 1.84 1.23
CA TYR A 85 14.64 0.90 0.11
C TYR A 85 13.64 1.34 -0.96
N PHE A 86 13.06 2.54 -0.83
CA PHE A 86 12.12 3.05 -1.82
C PHE A 86 12.84 3.32 -3.17
N PRO A 87 12.33 2.80 -4.30
CA PRO A 87 12.98 2.95 -5.59
C PRO A 87 12.95 4.41 -6.02
N ARG A 88 14.08 4.91 -6.54
CA ARG A 88 14.26 6.31 -6.95
C ARG A 88 13.89 6.58 -8.41
N SER A 89 13.48 5.55 -9.15
CA SER A 89 13.16 5.61 -10.58
C SER A 89 11.99 4.68 -10.91
N GLY A 90 11.35 4.90 -12.06
CA GLY A 90 10.17 4.13 -12.48
C GLY A 90 8.87 4.53 -11.76
N LEU A 91 8.91 5.60 -10.96
CA LEU A 91 7.78 6.14 -10.23
C LEU A 91 7.61 7.64 -10.52
N ASP A 92 6.38 8.06 -10.77
CA ASP A 92 5.98 9.45 -10.91
C ASP A 92 5.44 9.97 -9.57
N PHE A 93 6.03 11.07 -9.07
CA PHE A 93 5.53 11.72 -7.86
C PHE A 93 4.14 12.30 -8.09
N LEU A 94 3.20 12.00 -7.19
CA LEU A 94 1.83 12.53 -7.27
C LEU A 94 1.54 13.56 -6.18
N ALA A 95 1.90 13.29 -4.93
CA ALA A 95 1.58 14.15 -3.80
C ALA A 95 2.47 13.89 -2.57
N GLU A 96 2.66 14.91 -1.73
CA GLU A 96 3.22 14.80 -0.37
C GLU A 96 2.16 15.26 0.64
N TYR A 97 2.01 14.52 1.72
CA TYR A 97 1.16 14.83 2.86
C TYR A 97 1.99 14.96 4.13
N ARG A 98 1.62 15.92 4.97
CA ARG A 98 2.26 16.18 6.27
C ARG A 98 1.25 15.90 7.37
N VAL A 99 1.51 14.86 8.16
CA VAL A 99 0.66 14.48 9.28
C VAL A 99 1.30 14.98 10.57
N GLN A 100 0.58 15.82 11.31
CA GLN A 100 0.99 16.24 12.64
C GLN A 100 0.82 15.08 13.61
N THR A 101 1.91 14.64 14.22
CA THR A 101 1.91 13.58 15.25
C THR A 101 2.14 14.21 16.62
N THR A 102 1.45 13.72 17.66
CA THR A 102 1.67 14.17 19.04
C THR A 102 3.01 13.65 19.56
N ARG A 103 3.77 14.52 20.25
CA ARG A 103 5.16 14.30 20.71
C ARG A 103 5.36 13.10 21.66
N GLU A 104 4.31 12.41 22.10
CA GLU A 104 4.42 11.38 23.15
C GLU A 104 4.83 9.99 22.62
N LEU A 105 4.81 9.75 21.31
CA LEU A 105 5.06 8.41 20.74
C LEU A 105 6.27 8.30 19.78
N GLU A 106 6.73 9.37 19.12
CA GLU A 106 7.88 9.31 18.19
C GLU A 106 8.69 10.61 18.07
N ASP A 107 9.98 10.47 17.71
CA ASP A 107 11.07 11.47 17.79
C ASP A 107 11.03 12.62 16.76
N GLN A 108 9.92 12.81 16.02
CA GLN A 108 9.76 13.90 15.04
C GLN A 108 8.34 14.51 15.02
N GLU A 109 8.28 15.85 14.90
CA GLU A 109 7.06 16.68 15.02
C GLU A 109 6.10 16.58 13.82
N ILE A 110 6.55 16.03 12.68
CA ILE A 110 5.78 15.89 11.44
C ILE A 110 6.19 14.61 10.71
N LYS A 111 5.27 13.65 10.52
CA LYS A 111 5.48 12.54 9.56
C LYS A 111 5.16 13.03 8.16
N ARG A 112 6.14 12.95 7.26
CA ARG A 112 5.95 13.17 5.82
C ARG A 112 5.64 11.83 5.16
N SER A 113 4.62 11.81 4.32
CA SER A 113 4.29 10.64 3.50
C SER A 113 4.00 11.08 2.08
N SER A 114 4.55 10.37 1.10
CA SER A 114 4.39 10.69 -0.31
C SER A 114 3.65 9.59 -1.05
N VAL A 115 2.89 9.99 -2.07
CA VAL A 115 2.18 9.09 -2.97
C VAL A 115 2.80 9.17 -4.34
N TRP A 116 3.03 8.01 -4.94
CA TRP A 116 3.71 7.83 -6.21
C TRP A 116 2.86 6.94 -7.12
N ALA A 117 2.90 7.17 -8.43
CA ALA A 117 2.37 6.24 -9.43
C ALA A 117 3.51 5.44 -10.05
N MET A 118 3.30 4.16 -10.34
CA MET A 118 4.24 3.40 -11.16
C MET A 118 4.07 3.78 -12.64
N ALA A 119 5.18 4.18 -13.28
CA ALA A 119 5.20 4.63 -14.68
C ALA A 119 4.83 3.51 -15.65
#